data_AF-A0AAN7JZ35-F1
#
_entry.id   AF-A0AAN7JZ35-F1
#
_cell.length_a   1.000
_cell.length_b   1.000
_cell.length_c   1.000
_cell.angle_alpha   90.00
_cell.angle_beta   90.00
_cell.angle_gamma   90.00
#
_symmetry.space_group_name_H-M   'P 1'
#
loop_
_entity.id
_entity.type
_entity.pdbx_description
1 polymer ?
#
loop_
_entity_poly.entity_id
_entity_poly.type
_entity_poly.pdbx_seq_one_letter_code
_entity_poly.pdbx_strand_id
1 'polypeptide(L)'
;MTMVSLIMDAETLEKNNIRITYSVRAILGKGNFDDSFEILNNYDWWKDVKLLGFLENVGRYACVGTMIVKESVKKMLESEQGISYIEFTYQLLHGYDFLHLFQKECINVQDQREMGLWAHFPFST
;
A
#
# COMPACT_ATOMS: atom_id res chain seq x y z
N MET A 1 -2.12 -0.48 4.22
CA MET A 1 -2.90 0.02 5.37
C MET A 1 -2.22 1.20 6.10
N THR A 2 -1.13 1.78 5.56
CA THR A 2 -0.40 2.93 6.15
C THR A 2 -0.99 4.33 5.90
N MET A 3 -1.76 4.56 4.83
CA MET A 3 -2.46 5.86 4.65
C MET A 3 -3.88 5.88 5.23
N VAL A 4 -4.52 4.71 5.30
CA VAL A 4 -5.90 4.56 5.79
C VAL A 4 -6.00 4.80 7.30
N SER A 5 -4.93 4.48 8.05
CA SER A 5 -4.81 4.77 9.48
C SER A 5 -4.72 6.26 9.83
N LEU A 6 -4.48 7.14 8.84
CA LEU A 6 -4.49 8.58 9.07
C LEU A 6 -5.90 9.18 9.06
N ILE A 7 -6.88 8.44 8.52
CA ILE A 7 -8.25 8.92 8.27
C ILE A 7 -9.26 8.24 9.21
N MET A 8 -8.94 7.06 9.74
CA MET A 8 -9.83 6.27 10.61
C MET A 8 -9.23 6.01 11.99
N ASP A 9 -10.08 5.99 13.03
CA ASP A 9 -9.68 5.64 14.38
C ASP A 9 -9.31 4.14 14.50
N ALA A 10 -8.56 3.80 15.55
CA ALA A 10 -8.03 2.46 15.75
C ALA A 10 -9.12 1.38 15.89
N GLU A 11 -10.27 1.72 16.50
CA GLU A 11 -11.36 0.76 16.68
C GLU A 11 -12.03 0.45 15.34
N THR A 12 -12.29 1.47 14.53
CA THR A 12 -12.83 1.32 13.18
C THR A 12 -11.87 0.52 12.30
N LEU A 13 -10.57 0.79 12.37
CA LEU A 13 -9.55 0.09 11.60
C LEU A 13 -9.52 -1.41 11.93
N GLU A 14 -9.57 -1.74 13.22
CA GLU A 14 -9.56 -3.14 13.68
C GLU A 14 -10.80 -3.90 13.22
N LYS A 15 -11.98 -3.29 13.38
CA LYS A 15 -13.25 -3.86 12.88
C LYS A 15 -13.20 -4.10 11.37
N ASN A 16 -12.62 -3.19 10.61
CA ASN A 16 -12.48 -3.32 9.16
C ASN A 16 -11.51 -4.45 8.78
N ASN A 17 -10.36 -4.55 9.46
CA ASN A 17 -9.41 -5.64 9.23
C ASN A 17 -10.05 -7.02 9.45
N ILE A 18 -10.81 -7.19 10.54
CA ILE A 18 -11.52 -8.44 10.84
C ILE A 18 -12.53 -8.76 9.72
N ARG A 19 -13.33 -7.77 9.31
CA ARG A 19 -14.37 -7.94 8.28
C ARG A 19 -13.77 -8.29 6.91
N ILE A 20 -12.74 -7.58 6.49
CA ILE A 20 -12.06 -7.82 5.20
C ILE A 20 -11.45 -9.22 5.20
N THR A 21 -10.76 -9.60 6.28
CA THR A 21 -10.16 -10.94 6.43
C THR A 21 -11.21 -12.03 6.30
N TYR A 22 -12.34 -11.88 7.00
CA TYR A 22 -13.47 -12.81 6.92
C TYR A 22 -14.02 -12.91 5.49
N SER A 23 -14.27 -11.77 4.83
CA SER A 23 -14.79 -11.72 3.47
C SER A 23 -13.84 -12.39 2.47
N VAL A 24 -12.54 -12.11 2.55
CA VAL A 24 -11.52 -12.72 1.68
C VAL A 24 -11.49 -14.23 1.88
N ARG A 25 -11.47 -14.71 3.12
CA ARG A 25 -11.52 -16.15 3.41
C ARG A 25 -12.79 -16.81 2.89
N ALA A 26 -13.94 -16.17 3.04
CA ALA A 26 -15.21 -16.70 2.56
C ALA A 26 -15.30 -16.76 1.02
N ILE A 27 -14.63 -15.85 0.31
CA ILE A 27 -14.58 -15.84 -1.16
C ILE A 27 -13.59 -16.90 -1.66
N LEU A 28 -12.37 -16.93 -1.12
CA LEU A 28 -11.30 -17.81 -1.60
C LEU A 28 -11.45 -19.25 -1.09
N GLY A 29 -11.98 -19.46 0.12
CA GLY A 29 -12.17 -20.78 0.74
C GLY A 29 -13.23 -21.65 0.07
N LYS A 30 -14.11 -21.08 -0.77
CA LYS A 30 -15.14 -21.85 -1.52
C LYS A 30 -14.58 -22.77 -2.60
N GLY A 31 -13.29 -22.64 -2.95
CA GLY A 31 -12.67 -23.39 -4.03
C GLY A 31 -11.93 -24.68 -3.64
N ASN A 32 -12.17 -25.27 -2.44
CA ASN A 32 -11.34 -26.35 -1.86
C ASN A 32 -9.87 -25.93 -1.63
N PHE A 33 -9.65 -24.65 -1.34
CA PHE A 33 -8.34 -24.07 -1.05
C PHE A 33 -8.04 -23.98 0.44
N ASP A 34 -8.69 -24.80 1.26
CA ASP A 34 -8.50 -24.81 2.71
C ASP A 34 -7.00 -25.01 2.99
N ASP A 35 -6.39 -23.99 3.61
CA ASP A 35 -4.95 -23.82 3.93
C ASP A 35 -3.96 -23.40 2.82
N SER A 36 -4.38 -23.01 1.61
CA SER A 36 -3.43 -22.65 0.53
C SER A 36 -3.04 -21.17 0.41
N PHE A 37 -3.62 -20.28 1.23
CA PHE A 37 -3.33 -18.85 1.17
C PHE A 37 -3.19 -18.23 2.55
N GLU A 38 -2.28 -17.26 2.65
CA GLU A 38 -2.04 -16.49 3.86
C GLU A 38 -2.54 -15.05 3.67
N ILE A 39 -3.12 -14.49 4.72
CA ILE A 39 -3.51 -13.09 4.77
C ILE A 39 -2.55 -12.40 5.73
N LEU A 40 -1.69 -11.54 5.18
CA LEU A 40 -0.71 -10.77 5.92
C LEU A 40 -1.19 -9.33 6.10
N ASN A 41 -0.81 -8.72 7.22
CA ASN A 41 -1.11 -7.34 7.52
C ASN A 41 0.18 -6.49 7.46
N ASN A 42 0.21 -5.46 6.60
CA ASN A 42 1.39 -4.61 6.48
C ASN A 42 1.73 -3.83 7.76
N TYR A 43 0.81 -3.75 8.71
CA TYR A 43 1.05 -3.19 10.03
C TYR A 43 2.27 -3.83 10.70
N ASP A 44 2.42 -5.13 10.49
CA ASP A 44 3.31 -5.96 11.29
C ASP A 44 4.78 -5.60 11.07
N TRP A 45 5.13 -5.10 9.89
CA TRP A 45 6.45 -4.55 9.65
C TRP A 45 6.49 -3.02 9.75
N TRP A 46 5.42 -2.32 9.39
CA TRP A 46 5.41 -0.85 9.45
C TRP A 46 5.48 -0.29 10.87
N LYS A 47 4.93 -1.00 11.86
CA LYS A 47 4.96 -0.56 13.27
C LYS A 47 6.38 -0.35 13.82
N ASP A 48 7.36 -1.07 13.27
CA ASP A 48 8.75 -1.03 13.72
C ASP A 48 9.65 -0.16 12.81
N VAL A 49 9.16 0.24 11.63
CA VAL A 49 9.93 1.04 10.67
C VAL A 49 9.89 2.51 11.06
N LYS A 50 11.07 3.07 11.34
CA LYS A 50 11.26 4.50 11.57
C LYS A 50 11.42 5.24 10.26
N LEU A 51 10.87 6.46 10.17
CA LEU A 51 10.95 7.32 8.97
C LEU A 51 12.39 7.50 8.46
N LEU A 52 13.36 7.80 9.35
CA LEU A 52 14.75 7.97 8.94
C LEU A 52 15.35 6.69 8.34
N GLY A 53 15.04 5.53 8.94
CA GLY A 53 15.49 4.23 8.41
C GLY A 53 14.84 3.91 7.06
N PHE A 54 13.57 4.27 6.89
CA PHE A 54 12.89 4.15 5.60
C PHE A 54 13.55 5.02 4.52
N LEU A 55 13.82 6.29 4.81
CA LEU A 55 14.48 7.21 3.88
C LEU A 55 15.90 6.74 3.54
N GLU A 56 16.62 6.17 4.50
CA GLU A 56 17.94 5.60 4.25
C GLU A 56 17.87 4.39 3.31
N ASN A 57 16.95 3.45 3.57
CA ASN A 57 16.84 2.22 2.81
C ASN A 57 16.25 2.41 1.41
N VAL A 58 15.23 3.27 1.28
CA VAL A 58 14.45 3.44 0.04
C VAL A 58 14.81 4.72 -0.70
N GLY A 59 15.10 5.81 0.02
CA GLY A 59 15.33 7.14 -0.56
C GLY A 59 16.50 7.18 -1.53
N ARG A 60 17.54 6.36 -1.32
CA ARG A 60 18.69 6.27 -2.25
C ARG A 60 18.34 5.72 -3.63
N TYR A 61 17.27 4.93 -3.73
CA TYR A 61 16.81 4.30 -4.97
C TYR A 61 15.57 5.01 -5.56
N ALA A 62 14.92 5.86 -4.77
CA ALA A 62 13.71 6.60 -5.13
C ALA A 62 14.05 7.96 -5.77
N CYS A 63 14.26 7.97 -7.09
CA CYS A 63 14.44 9.22 -7.83
C CYS A 63 13.08 9.89 -8.08
N VAL A 64 12.90 11.12 -7.57
CA VAL A 64 11.66 11.89 -7.73
C VAL A 64 11.28 12.06 -9.21
N GLY A 65 12.28 12.31 -10.08
CA GLY A 65 12.04 12.49 -11.51
C GLY A 65 11.39 11.25 -12.15
N THR A 66 11.84 10.04 -11.82
CA THR A 66 11.28 8.81 -12.39
C THR A 66 9.88 8.51 -11.83
N MET A 67 9.62 8.91 -10.59
CA MET A 67 8.32 8.76 -9.95
C MET A 67 7.23 9.64 -10.57
N ILE A 68 7.57 10.86 -10.97
CA ILE A 68 6.62 11.82 -11.58
C ILE A 68 6.26 11.44 -13.02
N VAL A 69 7.16 10.78 -13.74
CA VAL A 69 6.93 10.37 -15.15
C VAL A 69 5.81 9.34 -15.29
N LYS A 70 5.42 8.66 -14.20
CA LYS A 70 4.24 7.77 -14.23
C LYS A 70 2.99 8.57 -14.59
N GLU A 71 2.28 8.12 -15.61
CA GLU A 71 1.11 8.80 -16.18
C GLU A 71 0.05 9.16 -15.11
N SER A 72 -0.17 8.28 -14.12
CA SER A 72 -1.11 8.55 -13.02
C SER A 72 -0.65 9.73 -12.14
N VAL A 73 0.63 9.79 -11.80
CA VAL A 73 1.21 10.86 -10.96
C VAL A 73 1.24 12.17 -11.73
N LYS A 74 1.59 12.13 -13.02
CA LYS A 74 1.58 13.29 -13.90
C LYS A 74 0.20 13.94 -13.98
N LYS A 75 -0.85 13.15 -14.19
CA LYS A 75 -2.24 13.64 -14.23
C LYS A 75 -2.68 14.31 -12.93
N MET A 76 -2.28 13.76 -11.78
CA MET A 76 -2.59 14.36 -10.48
C MET A 76 -1.81 15.66 -10.27
N LEU A 77 -0.54 15.70 -10.67
CA LEU A 77 0.29 16.89 -10.57
C LEU A 77 -0.22 18.04 -11.46
N GLU A 78 -0.79 17.72 -12.62
CA GLU A 78 -1.40 18.69 -13.55
C GLU A 78 -2.80 19.17 -13.11
N SER A 79 -3.39 18.55 -12.08
CA SER A 79 -4.69 18.97 -11.54
C SER A 79 -4.59 20.25 -10.69
N GLU A 80 -5.70 20.98 -10.54
CA GLU A 80 -5.72 22.23 -9.75
C GLU A 80 -5.31 22.04 -8.27
N GLN A 81 -5.55 20.86 -7.71
CA GLN A 81 -5.19 20.51 -6.34
C GLN A 81 -3.74 20.02 -6.21
N GLY A 82 -3.11 19.60 -7.31
CA GLY A 82 -1.81 18.94 -7.31
C GLY A 82 -1.85 17.55 -6.66
N ILE A 83 -0.70 17.08 -6.19
CA ILE A 83 -0.55 15.82 -5.45
C ILE A 83 0.02 16.09 -4.06
N SER A 84 -0.59 15.53 -3.02
CA SER A 84 -0.06 15.64 -1.67
C SER A 84 1.20 14.78 -1.50
N TYR A 85 2.05 15.15 -0.54
CA TYR A 85 3.24 14.36 -0.22
C TYR A 85 2.89 12.93 0.21
N ILE A 86 1.74 12.76 0.87
CA ILE A 86 1.24 11.46 1.32
C ILE A 86 0.89 10.58 0.11
N GLU A 87 0.14 11.11 -0.85
CA GLU A 87 -0.20 10.41 -2.11
C GLU A 87 1.04 10.09 -2.94
N PHE A 88 1.98 11.04 -3.03
CA PHE A 88 3.24 10.85 -3.74
C PHE A 88 4.09 9.74 -3.11
N THR A 89 4.14 9.67 -1.77
CA THR A 89 4.93 8.70 -1.02
C THR A 89 4.32 7.30 -1.04
N TYR A 90 3.02 7.17 -1.33
CA TYR A 90 2.31 5.87 -1.32
C TYR A 90 2.98 4.82 -2.21
N GLN A 91 3.45 5.20 -3.40
CA GLN A 91 4.12 4.27 -4.30
C GLN A 91 5.43 3.71 -3.71
N LEU A 92 6.11 4.46 -2.83
CA LEU A 92 7.31 4.00 -2.14
C LEU A 92 6.96 3.04 -1.01
N LEU A 93 5.90 3.33 -0.25
CA LEU A 93 5.40 2.43 0.79
C LEU A 93 4.97 1.09 0.17
N HIS A 94 4.28 1.14 -0.96
CA HIS A 94 3.86 -0.04 -1.70
C HIS A 94 5.05 -0.86 -2.22
N GLY A 95 6.08 -0.19 -2.76
CA GLY A 95 7.32 -0.85 -3.18
C GLY A 95 8.06 -1.50 -2.01
N TYR A 96 8.04 -0.86 -0.84
CA TYR A 96 8.65 -1.41 0.38
C TYR A 96 7.89 -2.63 0.91
N ASP A 97 6.55 -2.63 0.85
CA ASP A 97 5.74 -3.82 1.17
C ASP A 97 6.18 -5.02 0.33
N PHE A 98 6.34 -4.82 -0.99
CA PHE A 98 6.81 -5.88 -1.88
C PHE A 98 8.24 -6.33 -1.56
N LEU A 99 9.15 -5.41 -1.27
CA LEU A 99 10.53 -5.74 -0.86
C LEU A 99 10.53 -6.58 0.43
N HIS A 100 9.71 -6.22 1.41
CA HIS A 100 9.59 -6.96 2.66
C HIS A 100 9.11 -8.39 2.41
N LEU A 101 8.03 -8.54 1.63
CA LEU A 101 7.46 -9.84 1.27
C LEU A 101 8.45 -10.70 0.45
N PHE A 102 9.21 -10.09 -0.45
CA PHE A 102 10.26 -10.81 -1.17
C PHE A 102 11.36 -11.33 -0.23
N GLN A 103 11.77 -10.52 0.74
CA GLN A 103 12.85 -10.87 1.66
C GLN A 103 12.43 -11.86 2.76
N LYS A 104 11.18 -11.80 3.23
CA LYS A 104 10.68 -12.59 4.36
C LYS A 104 9.87 -13.81 3.94
N GLU A 105 9.08 -13.67 2.88
CA GLU A 105 8.12 -14.67 2.42
C GLU A 105 8.48 -15.26 1.05
N CYS A 106 9.62 -14.88 0.47
CA CYS A 106 10.08 -15.31 -0.85
C CYS A 106 9.09 -15.00 -2.00
N ILE A 107 8.21 -14.00 -1.81
CA ILE A 107 7.23 -13.59 -2.82
C ILE A 107 7.93 -12.78 -3.92
N ASN A 108 7.94 -13.31 -5.15
CA ASN A 108 8.66 -12.72 -6.28
C ASN A 108 7.75 -12.17 -7.40
N VAL A 109 6.43 -12.31 -7.25
CA VAL A 109 5.42 -11.80 -8.20
C VAL A 109 4.33 -11.06 -7.44
N GLN A 110 3.92 -9.90 -7.95
CA GLN A 110 2.81 -9.13 -7.42
C GLN A 110 1.90 -8.67 -8.56
N ASP A 111 0.60 -8.94 -8.44
CA ASP A 111 -0.41 -8.44 -9.37
C ASP A 111 -0.88 -7.04 -8.91
N GLN A 112 -0.59 -6.01 -9.72
CA GLN A 112 -0.94 -4.61 -9.45
C GLN A 112 -1.93 -4.10 -10.51
N ARG A 113 -3.20 -4.52 -10.40
CA ARG A 113 -4.26 -4.06 -11.33
C ARG A 113 -4.75 -2.63 -11.09
N GLU A 114 -4.51 -2.05 -9.91
CA GLU A 114 -5.22 -0.83 -9.50
C GLU A 114 -4.34 0.40 -9.23
N MET A 115 -3.03 0.39 -9.49
CA MET A 115 -2.19 1.59 -9.27
C MET A 115 -2.68 2.83 -10.05
N GLY A 116 -3.46 2.66 -11.12
CA GLY A 116 -4.09 3.75 -11.88
C GLY A 116 -5.42 4.28 -11.31
N LEU A 117 -6.11 3.54 -10.42
CA LEU A 117 -7.42 3.92 -9.89
C LEU A 117 -7.34 4.90 -8.72
N TRP A 118 -6.18 4.99 -8.06
CA TRP A 118 -5.93 5.93 -6.97
C TRP A 118 -6.05 7.40 -7.39
N ALA A 119 -5.91 7.70 -8.69
CA ALA A 119 -6.14 9.04 -9.24
C ALA A 119 -7.61 9.51 -9.16
N HIS A 120 -8.55 8.64 -8.76
CA HIS A 120 -9.98 8.95 -8.70
C HIS A 120 -10.54 8.94 -7.27
N PHE A 121 -9.73 8.57 -6.28
CA PHE A 121 -10.15 8.67 -4.88
C PHE A 121 -9.91 10.11 -4.40
N PRO A 122 -10.95 10.82 -3.93
CA PRO A 122 -10.79 12.16 -3.40
C PRO A 122 -10.19 12.05 -2.00
N PHE A 123 -8.86 12.01 -1.91
CA PHE A 123 -8.16 12.14 -0.63
C PHE A 123 -7.90 13.62 -0.28
N SER A 124 -8.51 14.56 -1.01
CA SER A 124 -8.57 15.96 -0.60
C SER A 124 -9.67 16.15 0.45
N THR A 125 -9.30 16.01 1.73
CA THR A 125 -9.70 16.86 2.87
C THR A 125 -9.07 16.31 4.14
#